data_AF-A0A840C6C3-F1
#
_entry.id   AF-A0A840C6C3-F1
#
_cell.length_a   1.000
_cell.length_b   1.000
_cell.length_c   1.000
_cell.angle_alpha   90.00
_cell.angle_beta   90.00
_cell.angle_gamma   90.00
#
_symmetry.space_group_name_H-M   'P 1'
#
loop_
_entity.id
_entity.type
_entity.pdbx_description
1 polymer ?
#
loop_
_entity_poly.entity_id
_entity_poly.type
_entity_poly.pdbx_seq_one_letter_code
_entity_poly.pdbx_strand_id
1 'polypeptide(L)'
;MSKVDRQEEKPARQDVAPAPTALSLAPGELSPPMQAYFAKCEEKLGFVPNVLAAYAHDNAKLEAFAAFYNDLMLAPSGLSKLEREMIAVVVSSINRCYYCLTAHGAAVRQLSGDPVLGEMMVMNYRAADLSPRHRAMLDFAAKLTERSHEIGEEDRQALREAGFDDKAVWDIAAVASFFNMSNRMASAVDMRPNREYHAEAR
;
A
#
# COMPACT_ATOMS: atom_id res chain seq x y z
N MET A 1 -52.49 13.09 -12.32
CA MET A 1 -51.07 13.16 -11.91
C MET A 1 -50.43 11.82 -12.24
N SER A 2 -49.65 11.76 -13.33
CA SER A 2 -48.97 10.54 -13.76
C SER A 2 -47.80 10.23 -12.83
N LYS A 3 -47.75 9.02 -12.28
CA LYS A 3 -46.60 8.51 -11.54
C LYS A 3 -45.49 8.30 -12.56
N VAL A 4 -44.48 9.18 -12.56
CA VAL A 4 -43.24 8.93 -13.30
C VAL A 4 -42.56 7.76 -12.60
N ASP A 5 -42.65 6.58 -13.22
CA ASP A 5 -41.95 5.37 -12.83
C ASP A 5 -40.45 5.64 -13.06
N ARG A 6 -39.75 6.10 -12.01
CA ARG A 6 -38.30 6.30 -12.08
C ARG A 6 -37.67 4.91 -12.10
N GLN A 7 -37.33 4.41 -13.29
CA GLN A 7 -36.46 3.25 -13.40
C GLN A 7 -35.18 3.53 -12.60
N GLU A 8 -34.89 2.66 -11.65
CA GLU A 8 -33.69 2.73 -10.82
C GLU A 8 -32.46 2.56 -11.71
N GLU A 9 -31.71 3.65 -11.89
CA GLU A 9 -30.48 3.65 -12.67
C GLU A 9 -29.43 2.83 -11.93
N LYS A 10 -28.97 1.74 -12.55
CA LYS A 10 -27.91 0.89 -12.00
C LYS A 10 -26.54 1.39 -12.43
N PRO A 11 -25.57 1.57 -11.52
CA PRO A 11 -24.21 1.91 -11.89
C PRO A 11 -23.60 0.90 -12.86
N ALA A 12 -22.72 1.38 -13.75
CA ALA A 12 -21.95 0.52 -14.62
C ALA A 12 -21.10 -0.47 -13.80
N ARG A 13 -21.02 -1.72 -14.27
CA ARG A 13 -20.14 -2.72 -13.65
C ARG A 13 -18.69 -2.41 -13.95
N GLN A 14 -17.83 -2.60 -12.96
CA GLN A 14 -16.38 -2.40 -13.06
C GLN A 14 -15.69 -3.71 -13.46
N ASP A 15 -16.21 -4.37 -14.50
CA ASP A 15 -15.77 -5.71 -14.91
C ASP A 15 -14.54 -5.69 -15.83
N VAL A 16 -14.26 -4.56 -16.48
CA VAL A 16 -13.13 -4.42 -17.41
C VAL A 16 -11.86 -4.18 -16.62
N ALA A 17 -10.87 -5.06 -16.80
CA ALA A 17 -9.53 -4.86 -16.26
C ALA A 17 -8.92 -3.61 -16.90
N PRO A 18 -8.60 -2.56 -16.13
CA PRO A 18 -8.04 -1.35 -16.71
C PRO A 18 -6.56 -1.56 -17.06
N ALA A 19 -6.02 -0.71 -17.94
CA ALA A 19 -4.58 -0.62 -18.14
C ALA A 19 -3.88 -0.30 -16.80
N PRO A 20 -2.61 -0.73 -16.60
CA PRO A 20 -1.91 -0.52 -15.34
C PRO A 20 -1.81 0.96 -14.92
N THR A 21 -1.79 1.89 -15.88
CA THR A 21 -1.76 3.35 -15.68
C THR A 21 -2.55 4.07 -16.77
N ALA A 22 -2.84 5.36 -16.60
CA ALA A 22 -3.41 6.20 -17.66
C ALA A 22 -2.37 6.66 -18.71
N LEU A 23 -1.08 6.33 -18.54
CA LEU A 23 -0.03 6.73 -19.46
C LEU A 23 0.14 5.72 -20.60
N SER A 24 0.36 6.22 -21.81
CA SER A 24 0.64 5.40 -23.00
C SER A 24 2.13 5.03 -23.09
N LEU A 25 2.62 4.26 -22.13
CA LEU A 25 4.00 3.77 -22.09
C LEU A 25 4.04 2.31 -22.52
N ALA A 26 4.81 2.01 -23.56
CA ALA A 26 5.08 0.62 -23.93
C ALA A 26 6.04 -0.01 -22.90
N PRO A 27 5.87 -1.29 -22.53
CA PRO A 27 6.87 -2.00 -21.75
C PRO A 27 8.22 -2.00 -22.47
N GLY A 28 9.30 -1.81 -21.71
CA GLY A 28 10.66 -1.98 -22.20
C GLY A 28 11.07 -3.45 -22.18
N GLU A 29 12.29 -3.73 -22.65
CA GLU A 29 12.88 -5.05 -22.48
C GLU A 29 13.27 -5.25 -21.02
N LEU A 30 12.68 -6.27 -20.38
CA LEU A 30 13.00 -6.63 -19.00
C LEU A 30 14.36 -7.31 -18.94
N SER A 31 15.17 -6.94 -17.94
CA SER A 31 16.39 -7.69 -17.63
C SER A 31 16.05 -9.13 -17.21
N PRO A 32 16.97 -10.10 -17.37
CA PRO A 32 16.73 -11.48 -16.92
C PRO A 32 16.30 -11.60 -15.44
N PRO A 33 16.88 -10.82 -14.49
CA PRO A 33 16.38 -10.79 -13.11
C PRO A 33 14.92 -10.33 -13.00
N MET A 34 14.51 -9.31 -13.75
CA MET A 34 13.13 -8.80 -13.71
C MET A 34 12.13 -9.74 -14.39
N GLN A 35 12.53 -10.43 -15.46
CA GLN A 35 11.73 -11.51 -16.05
C GLN A 35 11.46 -12.61 -15.03
N ALA A 36 12.51 -13.07 -14.32
CA ALA A 36 12.37 -14.07 -13.26
C ALA A 36 11.50 -13.56 -12.09
N TYR A 37 11.62 -12.26 -11.76
CA TYR A 37 10.80 -11.65 -10.72
C TYR A 37 9.31 -11.59 -11.10
N PHE A 38 8.99 -11.27 -12.36
CA PHE A 38 7.63 -11.28 -12.88
C PHE A 38 7.05 -12.70 -12.91
N ALA A 39 7.83 -13.68 -13.38
CA ALA A 39 7.44 -15.08 -13.36
C ALA A 39 7.13 -15.59 -11.93
N LYS A 40 7.91 -15.16 -10.94
CA LYS A 40 7.65 -15.47 -9.54
C LYS A 40 6.39 -14.80 -8.99
N CYS A 41 6.04 -13.60 -9.47
CA CYS A 41 4.78 -12.96 -9.13
C CYS A 41 3.59 -13.74 -9.70
N GLU A 42 3.64 -14.11 -10.98
CA GLU A 42 2.67 -15.01 -11.61
C GLU A 42 2.51 -16.32 -10.84
N GLU A 43 3.61 -16.98 -10.47
CA GLU A 43 3.57 -18.25 -9.72
C GLU A 43 2.90 -18.11 -8.34
N LYS A 44 3.21 -17.03 -7.60
CA LYS A 44 2.80 -16.89 -6.20
C LYS A 44 1.47 -16.16 -6.01
N LEU A 45 1.16 -15.23 -6.90
CA LEU A 45 -0.02 -14.37 -6.81
C LEU A 45 -1.06 -14.72 -7.88
N GLY A 46 -0.66 -15.42 -8.95
CA GLY A 46 -1.52 -15.67 -10.11
C GLY A 46 -1.58 -14.50 -11.10
N PHE A 47 -0.81 -13.43 -10.86
CA PHE A 47 -0.72 -12.24 -11.71
C PHE A 47 0.55 -11.44 -11.42
N VAL A 48 0.95 -10.56 -12.35
CA VAL A 48 1.95 -9.52 -12.09
C VAL A 48 1.27 -8.28 -11.49
N PRO A 49 1.69 -7.80 -10.29
CA PRO A 49 1.19 -6.55 -9.74
C PRO A 49 1.38 -5.37 -10.70
N ASN A 50 0.33 -4.60 -10.92
CA ASN A 50 0.30 -3.50 -11.89
C ASN A 50 1.32 -2.40 -11.59
N VAL A 51 1.78 -2.25 -10.34
CA VAL A 51 2.92 -1.37 -10.02
C VAL A 51 4.19 -1.81 -10.75
N LEU A 52 4.48 -3.11 -10.83
CA LEU A 52 5.65 -3.60 -11.55
C LEU A 52 5.49 -3.36 -13.06
N ALA A 53 4.31 -3.64 -13.60
CA ALA A 53 3.99 -3.36 -15.00
C ALA A 53 4.10 -1.85 -15.33
N ALA A 54 3.71 -0.97 -14.41
CA ALA A 54 3.82 0.47 -14.58
C ALA A 54 5.29 0.95 -14.69
N TYR A 55 6.20 0.34 -13.93
CA TYR A 55 7.63 0.64 -14.00
C TYR A 55 8.34 -0.08 -15.17
N ALA A 56 7.74 -1.11 -15.76
CA ALA A 56 8.37 -1.97 -16.78
C ALA A 56 8.77 -1.25 -18.09
N HIS A 57 8.33 -0.01 -18.32
CA HIS A 57 8.79 0.81 -19.44
C HIS A 57 10.26 1.22 -19.31
N ASP A 58 10.83 1.24 -18.10
CA ASP A 58 12.22 1.57 -17.82
C ASP A 58 12.79 0.58 -16.79
N ASN A 59 13.63 -0.34 -17.26
CA ASN A 59 14.16 -1.42 -16.44
C ASN A 59 15.02 -0.91 -15.26
N ALA A 60 15.76 0.18 -15.42
CA ALA A 60 16.57 0.73 -14.33
C ALA A 60 15.68 1.29 -13.22
N LYS A 61 14.55 1.92 -13.57
CA LYS A 61 13.55 2.38 -12.58
C LYS A 61 12.85 1.21 -11.91
N LEU A 62 12.49 0.18 -12.67
CA LEU A 62 11.86 -1.03 -12.15
C LEU A 62 12.77 -1.72 -11.12
N GLU A 63 14.05 -1.93 -11.45
CA GLU A 63 15.00 -2.58 -10.55
C GLU A 63 15.21 -1.77 -9.26
N ALA A 64 15.35 -0.44 -9.37
CA ALA A 64 15.49 0.44 -8.22
C ALA A 64 14.25 0.39 -7.30
N PHE A 65 13.05 0.45 -7.90
CA PHE A 65 11.80 0.35 -7.15
C PHE A 65 11.66 -1.00 -6.46
N ALA A 66 11.87 -2.10 -7.19
CA ALA A 66 11.71 -3.45 -6.67
C ALA A 66 12.72 -3.74 -5.56
N ALA A 67 13.98 -3.30 -5.72
CA ALA A 67 14.99 -3.44 -4.69
C ALA A 67 14.59 -2.72 -3.39
N PHE A 68 14.18 -1.45 -3.49
CA PHE A 68 13.82 -0.67 -2.30
C PHE A 68 12.54 -1.21 -1.62
N TYR A 69 11.54 -1.59 -2.41
CA TYR A 69 10.32 -2.23 -1.89
C TYR A 69 10.63 -3.54 -1.15
N ASN A 70 11.43 -4.42 -1.77
CA ASN A 70 11.74 -5.72 -1.20
C ASN A 70 12.56 -5.61 0.09
N ASP A 71 13.48 -4.65 0.16
CA ASP A 71 14.24 -4.37 1.38
C ASP A 71 13.30 -3.96 2.51
N LEU A 72 12.52 -2.89 2.31
CA LEU A 72 11.63 -2.37 3.34
C LEU A 72 10.55 -3.37 3.75
N MET A 73 9.91 -4.05 2.80
CA MET A 73 8.69 -4.83 3.06
C MET A 73 8.95 -6.30 3.36
N LEU A 74 10.09 -6.87 2.90
CA LEU A 74 10.33 -8.32 2.96
C LEU A 74 11.62 -8.71 3.68
N ALA A 75 12.62 -7.83 3.77
CA ALA A 75 13.88 -8.15 4.44
C ALA A 75 13.73 -8.17 5.98
N PRO A 76 14.75 -8.67 6.72
CA PRO A 76 14.76 -8.63 8.18
C PRO A 76 14.60 -7.20 8.71
N SER A 77 13.74 -7.03 9.71
CA SER A 77 13.43 -5.73 10.34
C SER A 77 12.93 -5.97 11.76
N GLY A 78 12.99 -4.93 12.60
CA GLY A 78 12.33 -4.90 13.91
C GLY A 78 10.78 -4.87 13.82
N LEU A 79 10.23 -4.76 12.61
CA LEU A 79 8.80 -4.81 12.31
C LEU A 79 8.42 -6.15 11.67
N SER A 80 7.32 -6.72 12.12
CA SER A 80 6.63 -7.81 11.41
C SER A 80 6.14 -7.34 10.04
N LYS A 81 5.85 -8.30 9.15
CA LYS A 81 5.27 -7.99 7.84
C LYS A 81 3.91 -7.29 7.98
N LEU A 82 3.08 -7.72 8.93
CA LEU A 82 1.79 -7.10 9.20
C LEU A 82 1.94 -5.65 9.68
N GLU A 83 2.88 -5.36 10.59
CA GLU A 83 3.13 -3.98 11.04
C GLU A 83 3.52 -3.05 9.88
N ARG A 84 4.36 -3.52 8.95
CA ARG A 84 4.76 -2.77 7.75
C ARG A 84 3.56 -2.49 6.83
N GLU A 85 2.69 -3.47 6.64
CA GLU A 85 1.46 -3.32 5.86
C GLU A 85 0.44 -2.40 6.54
N MET A 86 0.34 -2.42 7.88
CA MET A 86 -0.51 -1.48 8.62
C MET A 86 -0.04 -0.03 8.43
N ILE A 87 1.28 0.22 8.47
CA ILE A 87 1.85 1.55 8.14
C ILE A 87 1.48 1.92 6.69
N ALA A 88 1.67 1.01 5.74
CA ALA A 88 1.33 1.24 4.33
C ALA A 88 -0.12 1.67 4.15
N VAL A 89 -1.06 0.99 4.79
CA VAL A 89 -2.50 1.29 4.69
C VAL A 89 -2.84 2.63 5.36
N VAL A 90 -2.29 2.94 6.55
CA VAL A 90 -2.55 4.23 7.22
C VAL A 90 -2.08 5.41 6.37
N VAL A 91 -0.84 5.33 5.85
CA VAL A 91 -0.30 6.37 4.98
C VAL A 91 -1.15 6.51 3.70
N SER A 92 -1.54 5.39 3.11
CA SER A 92 -2.36 5.35 1.89
C SER A 92 -3.78 5.85 2.12
N SER A 93 -4.35 5.67 3.31
CA SER A 93 -5.65 6.18 3.71
C SER A 93 -5.64 7.70 3.80
N ILE A 94 -4.65 8.26 4.49
CA ILE A 94 -4.46 9.71 4.61
C ILE A 94 -4.27 10.34 3.22
N ASN A 95 -3.43 9.72 2.38
CA ASN A 95 -3.17 10.17 1.01
C ASN A 95 -4.28 9.82 0.00
N ARG A 96 -5.30 9.06 0.40
CA ARG A 96 -6.42 8.59 -0.45
C ARG A 96 -5.96 7.86 -1.73
N CYS A 97 -4.89 7.08 -1.63
CA CYS A 97 -4.31 6.41 -2.78
C CYS A 97 -5.06 5.11 -3.11
N TYR A 98 -5.83 5.11 -4.20
CA TYR A 98 -6.65 3.97 -4.63
C TYR A 98 -5.86 2.67 -4.82
N TYR A 99 -4.74 2.73 -5.55
CA TYR A 99 -3.88 1.56 -5.78
C TYR A 99 -3.41 0.94 -4.47
N CYS A 100 -2.75 1.76 -3.65
CA CYS A 100 -2.10 1.28 -2.44
C CYS A 100 -3.10 0.83 -1.39
N LEU A 101 -4.24 1.51 -1.22
CA LEU A 101 -5.31 1.08 -0.33
C LEU A 101 -5.86 -0.29 -0.72
N THR A 102 -6.05 -0.53 -2.03
CA THR A 102 -6.58 -1.80 -2.52
C THR A 102 -5.59 -2.94 -2.29
N ALA A 103 -4.33 -2.76 -2.73
CA ALA A 103 -3.31 -3.81 -2.65
C ALA A 103 -2.86 -4.09 -1.20
N HIS A 104 -2.49 -3.06 -0.44
CA HIS A 104 -1.99 -3.23 0.93
C HIS A 104 -3.12 -3.49 1.92
N GLY A 105 -4.35 -3.03 1.63
CA GLY A 105 -5.53 -3.46 2.37
C GLY A 105 -5.75 -4.97 2.26
N ALA A 106 -5.60 -5.56 1.05
CA ALA A 106 -5.64 -7.01 0.87
C ALA A 106 -4.53 -7.72 1.66
N ALA A 107 -3.31 -7.17 1.65
CA ALA A 107 -2.19 -7.72 2.42
C ALA A 107 -2.45 -7.70 3.93
N VAL A 108 -3.02 -6.60 4.48
CA VAL A 108 -3.40 -6.55 5.90
C VAL A 108 -4.44 -7.63 6.23
N ARG A 109 -5.49 -7.78 5.42
CA ARG A 109 -6.51 -8.82 5.64
C ARG A 109 -5.89 -10.22 5.62
N GLN A 110 -5.02 -10.49 4.63
CA GLN A 110 -4.36 -11.79 4.49
C GLN A 110 -3.43 -12.11 5.67
N LEU A 111 -2.57 -11.16 6.06
CA LEU A 111 -1.55 -11.38 7.09
C LEU A 111 -2.11 -11.42 8.50
N SER A 112 -3.19 -10.68 8.75
CA SER A 112 -3.88 -10.71 10.05
C SER A 112 -4.85 -11.88 10.19
N GLY A 113 -5.35 -12.42 9.07
CA GLY A 113 -6.48 -13.34 9.09
C GLY A 113 -7.80 -12.67 9.49
N ASP A 114 -7.84 -11.33 9.49
CA ASP A 114 -8.99 -10.53 9.92
C ASP A 114 -9.37 -9.51 8.83
N PRO A 115 -10.41 -9.80 8.02
CA PRO A 115 -10.93 -8.88 7.02
C PRO A 115 -11.39 -7.53 7.61
N VAL A 116 -11.94 -7.55 8.83
CA VAL A 116 -12.48 -6.35 9.49
C VAL A 116 -11.35 -5.40 9.86
N LEU A 117 -10.21 -5.92 10.35
CA LEU A 117 -9.03 -5.10 10.61
C LEU A 117 -8.57 -4.37 9.35
N GLY A 118 -8.52 -5.05 8.20
CA GLY A 118 -8.13 -4.43 6.93
C GLY A 118 -9.05 -3.25 6.56
N GLU A 119 -10.36 -3.40 6.69
CA GLU A 119 -11.32 -2.33 6.42
C GLU A 119 -11.18 -1.17 7.44
N MET A 120 -10.99 -1.47 8.72
CA MET A 120 -10.74 -0.45 9.74
C MET A 120 -9.47 0.34 9.44
N MET A 121 -8.37 -0.33 9.05
CA MET A 121 -7.13 0.35 8.67
C MET A 121 -7.33 1.27 7.46
N VAL A 122 -8.08 0.82 6.44
CA VAL A 122 -8.40 1.60 5.24
C VAL A 122 -9.24 2.83 5.56
N MET A 123 -10.28 2.67 6.38
CA MET A 123 -11.28 3.72 6.62
C MET A 123 -10.89 4.67 7.74
N ASN A 124 -10.45 4.15 8.88
CA ASN A 124 -10.04 4.91 10.05
C ASN A 124 -9.33 4.00 11.06
N TYR A 125 -7.99 3.94 11.02
CA TYR A 125 -7.23 3.08 11.93
C TYR A 125 -7.48 3.36 13.42
N ARG A 126 -7.97 4.56 13.76
CA ARG A 126 -8.29 4.95 15.14
C ARG A 126 -9.54 4.24 15.69
N ALA A 127 -10.36 3.64 14.82
CA ALA A 127 -11.51 2.84 15.22
C ALA A 127 -11.14 1.37 15.53
N ALA A 128 -9.93 0.93 15.17
CA ALA A 128 -9.47 -0.42 15.48
C ALA A 128 -9.01 -0.53 16.94
N ASP A 129 -9.28 -1.68 17.55
CA ASP A 129 -8.72 -2.02 18.85
C ASP A 129 -7.25 -2.42 18.69
N LEU A 130 -6.36 -1.46 18.89
CA LEU A 130 -4.92 -1.60 18.69
C LEU A 130 -4.20 -1.66 20.03
N SER A 131 -3.19 -2.52 20.12
CA SER A 131 -2.24 -2.47 21.24
C SER A 131 -1.57 -1.09 21.32
N PRO A 132 -1.14 -0.64 22.51
CA PRO A 132 -0.42 0.63 22.65
C PRO A 132 0.79 0.74 21.71
N ARG A 133 1.49 -0.38 21.46
CA ARG A 133 2.60 -0.48 20.52
C ARG A 133 2.18 -0.18 19.09
N HIS A 134 1.17 -0.88 18.58
CA HIS A 134 0.69 -0.64 17.21
C HIS A 134 0.12 0.78 17.06
N ARG A 135 -0.59 1.28 18.08
CA ARG A 135 -1.13 2.63 18.06
C ARG A 135 -0.04 3.70 17.97
N ALA A 136 1.02 3.61 18.78
CA ALA A 136 2.14 4.55 18.73
C ALA A 136 2.83 4.57 17.35
N MET A 137 3.06 3.38 16.77
CA MET A 137 3.62 3.22 15.43
C MET A 137 2.78 3.93 14.36
N LEU A 138 1.46 3.70 14.37
CA LEU A 138 0.56 4.26 13.37
C LEU A 138 0.32 5.77 13.57
N ASP A 139 0.28 6.25 14.82
CA ASP A 139 0.19 7.69 15.12
C ASP A 139 1.44 8.44 14.63
N PHE A 140 2.63 7.85 14.79
CA PHE A 140 3.87 8.40 14.22
C PHE A 140 3.81 8.45 12.69
N ALA A 141 3.42 7.35 12.03
CA ALA A 141 3.30 7.29 10.57
C ALA A 141 2.27 8.30 10.03
N ALA A 142 1.14 8.48 10.74
CA ALA A 142 0.13 9.48 10.41
C ALA A 142 0.68 10.90 10.54
N LYS A 143 1.32 11.24 11.67
CA LYS A 143 1.94 12.57 11.88
C LYS A 143 3.01 12.85 10.84
N LEU A 144 3.88 11.88 10.53
CA LEU A 144 4.91 12.01 9.51
C LEU A 144 4.30 12.28 8.12
N THR A 145 3.17 11.66 7.81
CA THR A 145 2.46 11.85 6.53
C THR A 145 1.85 13.24 6.40
N GLU A 146 1.19 13.73 7.45
CA GLU A 146 0.46 15.00 7.42
C GLU A 146 1.37 16.21 7.68
N ARG A 147 2.33 16.07 8.61
CA ARG A 147 3.07 17.18 9.22
C ARG A 147 4.50 16.76 9.58
N SER A 148 5.24 16.18 8.64
CA SER A 148 6.64 15.72 8.85
C SER A 148 7.57 16.79 9.47
N HIS A 149 7.37 18.06 9.13
CA HIS A 149 8.14 19.19 9.65
C HIS A 149 7.95 19.45 11.15
N GLU A 150 6.92 18.85 11.77
CA GLU A 150 6.66 18.93 13.23
C GLU A 150 7.18 17.70 13.99
N ILE A 151 7.86 16.75 13.33
CA ILE A 151 8.43 15.58 14.00
C ILE A 151 9.60 16.01 14.90
N GLY A 152 9.44 15.78 16.21
CA GLY A 152 10.39 16.13 17.27
C GLY A 152 10.90 14.91 18.04
N GLU A 153 11.69 15.15 19.08
CA GLU A 153 12.21 14.07 19.94
C GLU A 153 11.12 13.37 20.72
N GLU A 154 10.07 14.09 21.13
CA GLU A 154 8.91 13.52 21.83
C GLU A 154 8.24 12.41 21.01
N ASP A 155 8.15 12.55 19.68
CA ASP A 155 7.56 11.54 18.81
C ASP A 155 8.42 10.26 18.76
N ARG A 156 9.74 10.41 18.68
CA ARG A 156 10.69 9.29 18.70
C ARG A 156 10.71 8.62 20.06
N GLN A 157 10.64 9.40 21.13
CA GLN A 157 10.61 8.91 22.50
C GLN A 157 9.33 8.11 22.77
N ALA A 158 8.17 8.55 22.27
CA ALA A 158 6.92 7.79 22.37
C ALA A 158 7.02 6.39 21.70
N LEU A 159 7.73 6.28 20.57
CA LEU A 159 8.00 4.97 19.96
C LEU A 159 8.92 4.10 20.83
N ARG A 160 9.94 4.69 21.45
CA ARG A 160 10.83 3.95 22.37
C ARG A 160 10.10 3.44 23.61
N GLU A 161 9.20 4.25 24.17
CA GLU A 161 8.34 3.85 25.29
C GLU A 161 7.36 2.74 24.91
N ALA A 162 6.94 2.68 23.64
CA ALA A 162 6.19 1.58 23.05
C ALA A 162 7.05 0.33 22.70
N GLY A 163 8.36 0.37 23.01
CA GLY A 163 9.29 -0.74 22.84
C GLY A 163 9.92 -0.86 21.45
N PHE A 164 9.93 0.20 20.64
CA PHE A 164 10.69 0.23 19.39
C PHE A 164 12.12 0.73 19.65
N ASP A 165 13.13 0.00 19.19
CA ASP A 165 14.51 0.49 19.21
C ASP A 165 14.75 1.47 18.06
N ASP A 166 15.91 2.15 18.04
CA ASP A 166 16.20 3.18 17.02
C ASP A 166 16.20 2.61 15.59
N LYS A 167 16.53 1.33 15.42
CA LYS A 167 16.45 0.65 14.11
C LYS A 167 15.00 0.48 13.67
N ALA A 168 14.12 0.04 14.56
CA ALA A 168 12.70 -0.04 14.26
C ALA A 168 12.07 1.35 14.03
N VAL A 169 12.51 2.39 14.75
CA VAL A 169 12.08 3.78 14.49
C VAL A 169 12.46 4.21 13.07
N TRP A 170 13.67 3.88 12.62
CA TRP A 170 14.09 4.10 11.23
C TRP A 170 13.18 3.33 10.25
N ASP A 171 12.93 2.05 10.49
CA ASP A 171 12.10 1.22 9.60
C ASP A 171 10.66 1.77 9.51
N ILE A 172 10.07 2.22 10.61
CA ILE A 172 8.74 2.86 10.62
C ILE A 172 8.75 4.10 9.72
N ALA A 173 9.75 4.98 9.91
CA ALA A 173 9.88 6.21 9.13
C ALA A 173 10.14 5.92 7.63
N ALA A 174 10.98 4.92 7.33
CA ALA A 174 11.34 4.54 5.97
C ALA A 174 10.14 3.94 5.21
N VAL A 175 9.40 3.03 5.84
CA VAL A 175 8.16 2.47 5.27
C VAL A 175 7.14 3.59 5.03
N ALA A 176 6.90 4.45 6.03
CA ALA A 176 5.95 5.55 5.88
C ALA A 176 6.36 6.55 4.79
N SER A 177 7.66 6.85 4.67
CA SER A 177 8.20 7.74 3.64
C SER A 177 8.10 7.11 2.23
N PHE A 178 8.40 5.82 2.12
CA PHE A 178 8.26 5.07 0.88
C PHE A 178 6.80 5.07 0.40
N PHE A 179 5.83 4.85 1.29
CA PHE A 179 4.42 4.93 0.90
C PHE A 179 3.98 6.35 0.58
N ASN A 180 4.54 7.38 1.22
CA ASN A 180 4.32 8.76 0.80
C ASN A 180 4.79 9.02 -0.64
N MET A 181 5.95 8.47 -1.05
CA MET A 181 6.41 8.52 -2.43
C MET A 181 5.52 7.67 -3.37
N SER A 182 5.29 6.41 -3.02
CA SER A 182 4.54 5.45 -3.84
C SER A 182 3.10 5.90 -4.06
N ASN A 183 2.43 6.43 -3.03
CA ASN A 183 1.08 6.99 -3.15
C ASN A 183 1.01 8.14 -4.14
N ARG A 184 2.00 9.05 -4.10
CA ARG A 184 2.08 10.19 -5.03
C ARG A 184 2.31 9.71 -6.46
N MET A 185 3.22 8.76 -6.65
CA MET A 185 3.47 8.15 -7.97
C MET A 185 2.21 7.46 -8.51
N ALA A 186 1.60 6.58 -7.74
CA ALA A 186 0.41 5.85 -8.13
C ALA A 186 -0.76 6.78 -8.47
N SER A 187 -1.00 7.80 -7.65
CA SER A 187 -2.08 8.76 -7.88
C SER A 187 -1.80 9.65 -9.10
N ALA A 188 -0.55 10.06 -9.31
CA ALA A 188 -0.17 10.93 -10.43
C ALA A 188 -0.34 10.26 -11.80
N VAL A 189 -0.15 8.94 -11.88
CA VAL A 189 -0.24 8.19 -13.14
C VAL A 189 -1.55 7.43 -13.31
N ASP A 190 -2.52 7.63 -12.41
CA ASP A 190 -3.76 6.84 -12.31
C ASP A 190 -3.46 5.32 -12.34
N MET A 191 -2.55 4.91 -11.45
CA MET A 191 -2.16 3.51 -11.35
C MET A 191 -3.33 2.68 -10.84
N ARG A 192 -3.64 1.60 -11.56
CA ARG A 192 -4.80 0.76 -11.26
C ARG A 192 -4.39 -0.51 -10.53
N PRO A 193 -4.94 -0.81 -9.35
CA PRO A 193 -4.68 -2.08 -8.68
C PRO A 193 -5.22 -3.21 -9.55
N ASN A 194 -4.60 -4.38 -9.43
CA ASN A 194 -5.12 -5.62 -10.00
C ASN A 194 -6.52 -5.89 -9.44
N ARG A 195 -7.41 -6.47 -10.26
CA ARG A 195 -8.81 -6.67 -9.86
C ARG A 195 -8.92 -7.68 -8.71
N GLU A 196 -8.02 -8.64 -8.72
CA GLU A 196 -7.87 -9.75 -7.79
C GLU A 196 -7.83 -9.26 -6.32
N TYR A 197 -7.07 -8.18 -6.07
CA TYR A 197 -6.98 -7.57 -4.73
C TYR A 197 -8.33 -7.11 -4.14
N HIS A 198 -9.33 -6.80 -4.98
CA HIS A 198 -10.66 -6.43 -4.49
C HIS A 198 -11.42 -7.60 -3.88
N ALA A 199 -11.09 -8.85 -4.19
CA ALA A 199 -11.78 -10.04 -3.69
C ALA A 199 -10.94 -10.85 -2.68
N GLU A 200 -9.64 -10.62 -2.61
CA GLU A 200 -8.73 -11.38 -1.76
C GLU A 200 -8.98 -11.18 -0.26
N ALA A 201 -8.91 -12.28 0.49
CA ALA A 201 -8.99 -12.33 1.96
C ALA A 201 -10.15 -11.49 2.54
N ARG A 202 -11.36 -11.66 1.98
CA ARG A 202 -12.59 -10.99 2.43
C ARG A 202 -13.52 -11.92 3.18
#